data_AF-A0A845GDC1-F1
#
_entry.id   AF-A0A845GDC1-F1
#
_cell.length_a   1.000
_cell.length_b   1.000
_cell.length_c   1.000
_cell.angle_alpha   90.00
_cell.angle_beta   90.00
_cell.angle_gamma   90.00
#
_symmetry.space_group_name_H-M   'P 1'
#
loop_
_entity.id
_entity.type
_entity.pdbx_description
1 polymer ?
#
loop_
_entity_poly.entity_id
_entity_poly.type
_entity_poly.pdbx_seq_one_letter_code
_entity_poly.pdbx_strand_id
1 'polypeptide(L)'
;MNGDFARVTFDSAARFSRVLLQQGRILLEADFNEQSAIHHHFLRSLIVDLIGPHWRAGDSFTLAADPQGTADFSISGGHFYLDGILCENDNACSYATQPWPYFPDAEHEPPAAGGLAYLECWERHVSALQYPALREVALGGIDTASRAQIVWQVRIASQPWVDAHLALVLDALELRLAIAKPEDRPSIQLVIDHVTAAQNAFANALANFPGAAGDCAAAGDMLDVLDAARPLMRARAVHDATEDDPCSLSPDAAFRSRENQLYRVEVHDSGLADGHATIKWSRENASVVFAIRGAPTLDAESNTISVGLESLGHDHRTGLCEGQWVELTGDAFEFTPVAPPLGQVSKIDRTRQTVVIQLQQKTTVDFAHCTLLKRWDQHDGVNAAGVLQVEEHNNPIWLPLERGVEVQFRVGGYYRTGDYWLVPARVASRDVGWPQAAG
;
A
#
# COMPACT_ATOMS: atom_id res chain seq x y z
N MET A 1 1.65 5.64 0.24
CA MET A 1 1.12 7.01 0.35
C MET A 1 0.44 7.42 -0.96
N ASN A 2 -0.82 7.83 -0.88
CA ASN A 2 -1.58 8.37 -2.01
C ASN A 2 -1.26 9.87 -2.15
N GLY A 3 -1.42 10.45 -3.33
CA GLY A 3 -1.18 11.90 -3.53
C GLY A 3 -0.28 12.21 -4.73
N ASP A 4 -0.54 13.37 -5.36
CA ASP A 4 0.23 13.86 -6.49
C ASP A 4 1.44 14.67 -6.00
N PHE A 5 2.49 13.95 -5.58
CA PHE A 5 3.69 14.56 -5.03
C PHE A 5 4.74 14.86 -6.09
N ALA A 6 5.52 15.91 -5.86
CA ALA A 6 6.81 16.04 -6.50
C ALA A 6 7.70 14.83 -6.14
N ARG A 7 8.53 14.41 -7.11
CA ARG A 7 9.41 13.24 -6.99
C ARG A 7 10.28 13.33 -5.72
N VAL A 8 10.38 12.23 -5.00
CA VAL A 8 11.40 12.04 -3.96
C VAL A 8 12.60 11.35 -4.60
N THR A 9 13.73 12.04 -4.69
CA THR A 9 14.96 11.59 -5.37
C THR A 9 15.97 10.92 -4.45
N PHE A 10 15.69 10.88 -3.15
CA PHE A 10 16.58 10.30 -2.15
C PHE A 10 16.92 8.83 -2.47
N ASP A 11 18.22 8.55 -2.48
CA ASP A 11 18.80 7.21 -2.56
C ASP A 11 19.88 7.07 -1.47
N SER A 12 19.62 6.18 -0.52
CA SER A 12 20.56 5.89 0.57
C SER A 12 21.93 5.38 0.07
N ALA A 13 22.00 4.72 -1.10
CA ALA A 13 23.24 4.20 -1.66
C ALA A 13 24.15 5.31 -2.21
N ALA A 14 23.57 6.44 -2.62
CA ALA A 14 24.31 7.63 -3.07
C ALA A 14 25.01 8.38 -1.93
N ARG A 15 24.64 8.12 -0.67
CA ARG A 15 25.26 8.69 0.54
C ARG A 15 25.26 10.22 0.59
N PHE A 16 24.24 10.87 0.02
CA PHE A 16 24.07 12.31 0.17
C PHE A 16 23.69 12.66 1.62
N SER A 17 24.31 13.73 2.14
CA SER A 17 24.09 14.19 3.51
C SER A 17 23.11 15.37 3.64
N ARG A 18 22.89 16.12 2.55
CA ARG A 18 21.95 17.26 2.48
C ARG A 18 21.76 17.74 1.05
N VAL A 19 20.73 18.55 0.84
CA VAL A 19 20.46 19.32 -0.38
C VAL A 19 21.05 20.73 -0.25
N LEU A 20 21.69 21.24 -1.30
CA LEU A 20 22.30 22.58 -1.36
C LEU A 20 21.62 23.44 -2.42
N LEU A 21 20.94 24.48 -2.00
CA LEU A 21 20.31 25.44 -2.89
C LEU A 21 21.37 26.30 -3.58
N GLN A 22 21.35 26.33 -4.91
CA GLN A 22 22.29 27.11 -5.70
C GLN A 22 21.81 28.55 -5.90
N GLN A 23 22.73 29.51 -5.80
CA GLN A 23 22.43 30.93 -6.00
C GLN A 23 21.85 31.17 -7.41
N GLY A 24 20.69 31.84 -7.46
CA GLY A 24 20.03 32.24 -8.72
C GLY A 24 19.31 31.10 -9.46
N ARG A 25 19.11 29.93 -8.83
CA ARG A 25 18.33 28.82 -9.40
C ARG A 25 16.92 28.77 -8.83
N ILE A 26 16.03 28.10 -9.55
CA ILE A 26 14.62 27.87 -9.15
C ILE A 26 14.60 26.80 -8.06
N LEU A 27 13.73 26.99 -7.06
CA LEU A 27 13.46 26.00 -6.02
C LEU A 27 12.36 25.05 -6.49
N LEU A 28 12.55 23.76 -6.25
CA LEU A 28 11.54 22.74 -6.52
C LEU A 28 11.09 22.11 -5.20
N GLU A 29 9.82 21.71 -5.13
CA GLU A 29 9.27 20.97 -4.00
C GLU A 29 10.01 19.64 -3.77
N ALA A 30 10.52 19.04 -4.86
CA ALA A 30 11.35 17.85 -4.83
C ALA A 30 12.63 18.03 -3.96
N ASP A 31 13.23 19.22 -3.97
CA ASP A 31 14.44 19.52 -3.18
C ASP A 31 14.15 19.43 -1.67
N PHE A 32 12.98 19.92 -1.25
CA PHE A 32 12.53 19.84 0.15
C PHE A 32 12.17 18.42 0.54
N ASN A 33 11.48 17.70 -0.34
CA ASN A 33 11.13 16.29 -0.12
C ASN A 33 12.38 15.43 0.03
N GLU A 34 13.39 15.60 -0.83
CA GLU A 34 14.67 14.90 -0.72
C GLU A 34 15.41 15.25 0.57
N GLN A 35 15.48 16.54 0.94
CA GLN A 35 16.12 16.95 2.19
C GLN A 35 15.45 16.35 3.42
N SER A 36 14.11 16.26 3.45
CA SER A 36 13.37 15.61 4.54
C SER A 36 13.67 14.12 4.61
N ALA A 37 13.68 13.43 3.46
CA ALA A 37 14.00 12.00 3.38
C ALA A 37 15.42 11.68 3.86
N ILE A 38 16.41 12.50 3.49
CA ILE A 38 17.80 12.38 3.97
C ILE A 38 17.86 12.49 5.51
N HIS A 39 17.19 13.49 6.09
CA HIS A 39 17.19 13.67 7.54
C HIS A 39 16.47 12.54 8.27
N HIS A 40 15.34 12.05 7.76
CA HIS A 40 14.63 10.91 8.34
C HIS A 40 15.49 9.65 8.31
N HIS A 41 16.15 9.35 7.18
CA HIS A 41 17.06 8.22 7.08
C HIS A 41 18.20 8.33 8.09
N PHE A 42 18.86 9.48 8.17
CA PHE A 42 19.95 9.70 9.13
C PHE A 42 19.49 9.50 10.59
N LEU A 43 18.36 10.08 10.98
CA LEU A 43 17.84 9.96 12.35
C LEU A 43 17.43 8.53 12.69
N ARG A 44 16.70 7.85 11.79
CA ARG A 44 16.28 6.46 11.99
C ARG A 44 17.49 5.53 12.09
N SER A 45 18.46 5.65 11.18
CA SER A 45 19.71 4.88 11.23
C SER A 45 20.51 5.15 12.50
N LEU A 46 20.63 6.41 12.95
CA LEU A 46 21.30 6.73 14.21
C LEU A 46 20.64 6.03 15.42
N ILE A 47 19.31 6.02 15.49
CA ILE A 47 18.58 5.34 16.56
C ILE A 47 18.87 3.84 16.55
N VAL A 48 18.84 3.23 15.36
CA VAL A 48 19.13 1.79 15.18
C VAL A 48 20.57 1.47 15.56
N ASP A 49 21.55 2.25 15.12
CA ASP A 49 22.97 2.03 15.42
C ASP A 49 23.31 2.16 16.92
N LEU A 50 22.57 3.01 17.64
CA LEU A 50 22.83 3.26 19.06
C LEU A 50 22.23 2.20 19.99
N ILE A 51 21.04 1.68 19.67
CA ILE A 51 20.26 0.83 20.60
C ILE A 51 19.87 -0.50 19.96
N GLY A 52 19.53 -0.51 18.68
CA GLY A 52 19.09 -1.67 17.94
C GLY A 52 17.83 -1.40 17.10
N PRO A 53 17.43 -2.36 16.24
CA PRO A 53 16.29 -2.21 15.33
C PRO A 53 14.93 -2.15 16.06
N HIS A 54 14.80 -2.80 17.21
CA HIS A 54 13.56 -2.79 17.99
C HIS A 54 13.85 -2.51 19.47
N TRP A 55 13.23 -1.48 20.04
CA TRP A 55 13.37 -1.17 21.46
C TRP A 55 12.25 -0.28 21.97
N ARG A 56 12.09 -0.23 23.31
CA ARG A 56 11.03 0.54 23.98
C ARG A 56 11.59 1.32 25.15
N ALA A 57 10.98 2.47 25.45
CA ALA A 57 11.38 3.29 26.60
C ALA A 57 10.75 2.73 27.89
N GLY A 58 11.56 2.27 28.85
CA GLY A 58 11.05 1.73 30.12
C GLY A 58 10.07 0.57 29.90
N ASP A 59 8.89 0.64 30.55
CA ASP A 59 7.85 -0.38 30.47
C ASP A 59 6.78 -0.08 29.39
N SER A 60 7.09 0.77 28.41
CA SER A 60 6.17 1.13 27.32
C SER A 60 5.75 -0.09 26.49
N PHE A 61 4.52 -0.10 25.97
CA PHE A 61 3.98 -1.18 25.13
C PHE A 61 4.12 -2.59 25.76
N THR A 62 4.06 -2.67 27.08
CA THR A 62 4.00 -3.95 27.80
C THR A 62 2.61 -4.53 27.67
N LEU A 63 2.55 -5.80 27.28
CA LEU A 63 1.32 -6.56 27.20
C LEU A 63 1.04 -7.22 28.56
N ALA A 64 -0.18 -7.09 29.05
CA ALA A 64 -0.64 -7.82 30.23
C ALA A 64 -2.04 -8.38 30.01
N ALA A 65 -2.23 -9.65 30.40
CA ALA A 65 -3.50 -10.34 30.26
C ALA A 65 -4.64 -9.58 30.96
N ASP A 66 -5.83 -9.61 30.36
CA ASP A 66 -7.02 -9.04 30.99
C ASP A 66 -7.34 -9.76 32.32
N PRO A 67 -7.43 -9.03 33.45
CA PRO A 67 -7.80 -9.60 34.74
C PRO A 67 -9.16 -10.32 34.74
N GLN A 68 -10.04 -10.01 33.79
CA GLN A 68 -11.39 -10.61 33.69
C GLN A 68 -11.38 -11.93 32.90
N GLY A 69 -10.24 -12.34 32.33
CA GLY A 69 -10.10 -13.59 31.58
C GLY A 69 -10.81 -13.59 30.23
N THR A 70 -11.02 -12.41 29.62
CA THR A 70 -11.54 -12.31 28.25
C THR A 70 -10.44 -12.55 27.21
N ALA A 71 -10.81 -12.69 25.93
CA ALA A 71 -9.86 -12.73 24.81
C ALA A 71 -9.36 -11.32 24.45
N ASP A 72 -8.95 -10.54 25.44
CA ASP A 72 -8.37 -9.19 25.31
C ASP A 72 -7.14 -9.07 26.22
N PHE A 73 -6.28 -8.10 25.95
CA PHE A 73 -5.11 -7.81 26.79
C PHE A 73 -4.81 -6.31 26.76
N SER A 74 -4.25 -5.81 27.85
CA SER A 74 -3.84 -4.42 27.98
C SER A 74 -2.49 -4.15 27.33
N ILE A 75 -2.35 -2.97 26.75
CA ILE A 75 -1.14 -2.41 26.14
C ILE A 75 -0.80 -1.14 26.91
N SER A 76 0.36 -1.10 27.57
CA SER A 76 0.77 0.10 28.32
C SER A 76 1.12 1.27 27.39
N GLY A 77 0.91 2.49 27.88
CA GLY A 77 1.32 3.73 27.20
C GLY A 77 2.84 3.90 27.15
N GLY A 78 3.30 4.79 26.27
CA GLY A 78 4.69 5.22 26.13
C GLY A 78 5.22 5.11 24.71
N HIS A 79 6.52 4.91 24.54
CA HIS A 79 7.22 4.96 23.25
C HIS A 79 7.85 3.62 22.88
N PHE A 80 7.65 3.21 21.63
CA PHE A 80 8.32 2.06 21.01
C PHE A 80 8.98 2.50 19.71
N TYR A 81 10.15 1.96 19.41
CA TYR A 81 10.88 2.23 18.17
C TYR A 81 11.01 0.96 17.35
N LEU A 82 10.55 1.03 16.10
CA LEU A 82 10.68 -0.01 15.07
C LEU A 82 11.51 0.54 13.92
N ASP A 83 12.72 0.01 13.71
CA ASP A 83 13.71 0.50 12.74
C ASP A 83 13.94 2.03 12.83
N GLY A 84 13.97 2.53 14.07
CA GLY A 84 14.10 3.96 14.38
C GLY A 84 12.82 4.79 14.16
N ILE A 85 11.71 4.19 13.72
CA ILE A 85 10.39 4.82 13.62
C ILE A 85 9.75 4.86 15.02
N LEU A 86 9.40 6.05 15.49
CA LEU A 86 8.77 6.26 16.79
C LEU A 86 7.26 5.98 16.73
N CYS A 87 6.81 4.99 17.48
CA CYS A 87 5.41 4.70 17.80
C CYS A 87 5.06 5.29 19.16
N GLU A 88 4.05 6.17 19.20
CA GLU A 88 3.60 6.84 20.42
C GLU A 88 2.23 6.31 20.86
N ASN A 89 2.14 5.82 22.09
CA ASN A 89 0.90 5.43 22.73
C ASN A 89 0.64 6.33 23.95
N ASP A 90 -0.10 7.42 23.76
CA ASP A 90 -0.33 8.43 24.80
C ASP A 90 -1.00 7.87 26.06
N ASN A 91 -1.91 6.91 25.88
CA ASN A 91 -2.71 6.33 26.96
C ASN A 91 -2.70 4.80 26.86
N ALA A 92 -2.66 4.13 28.01
CA ALA A 92 -2.88 2.68 28.03
C ALA A 92 -4.23 2.33 27.40
N CYS A 93 -4.24 1.28 26.58
CA CYS A 93 -5.43 0.79 25.87
C CYS A 93 -5.49 -0.74 25.97
N SER A 94 -6.55 -1.34 25.46
CA SER A 94 -6.62 -2.79 25.23
C SER A 94 -6.45 -3.11 23.76
N TYR A 95 -6.25 -4.38 23.41
CA TYR A 95 -6.18 -4.82 22.01
C TYR A 95 -7.44 -4.41 21.23
N ALA A 96 -8.62 -4.51 21.85
CA ALA A 96 -9.88 -4.11 21.23
C ALA A 96 -10.07 -2.58 21.11
N THR A 97 -9.37 -1.78 21.92
CA THR A 97 -9.56 -0.32 22.01
C THR A 97 -8.33 0.47 21.58
N GLN A 98 -7.30 -0.20 21.05
CA GLN A 98 -6.11 0.44 20.53
C GLN A 98 -6.47 1.44 19.41
N PRO A 99 -5.64 2.48 19.20
CA PRO A 99 -5.84 3.43 18.11
C PRO A 99 -5.95 2.72 16.77
N TRP A 100 -6.67 3.35 15.84
CA TRP A 100 -6.84 2.83 14.48
C TRP A 100 -7.46 1.43 14.47
N PRO A 101 -8.59 1.17 15.16
CA PRO A 101 -9.09 -0.19 15.31
C PRO A 101 -9.33 -0.86 13.96
N TYR A 102 -8.91 -2.12 13.89
CA TYR A 102 -9.14 -2.99 12.76
C TYR A 102 -10.65 -3.18 12.53
N PHE A 103 -11.12 -3.06 11.29
CA PHE A 103 -12.50 -3.41 10.96
C PHE A 103 -12.67 -4.92 11.08
N PRO A 104 -13.64 -5.44 11.85
CA PRO A 104 -13.63 -6.83 12.30
C PRO A 104 -13.60 -7.83 11.14
N ASP A 105 -12.60 -8.70 11.19
CA ASP A 105 -12.48 -9.93 10.42
C ASP A 105 -12.13 -11.05 11.42
N ALA A 106 -12.78 -12.19 11.28
CA ALA A 106 -12.65 -13.33 12.19
C ALA A 106 -11.21 -13.89 12.24
N GLU A 107 -10.38 -13.61 11.23
CA GLU A 107 -8.99 -14.08 11.17
C GLU A 107 -8.04 -13.40 12.17
N HIS A 108 -8.41 -12.22 12.70
CA HIS A 108 -7.52 -11.39 13.54
C HIS A 108 -8.08 -11.11 14.94
N GLU A 109 -9.20 -11.75 15.31
CA GLU A 109 -9.58 -11.86 16.72
C GLU A 109 -8.50 -12.66 17.47
N PRO A 110 -8.16 -12.29 18.73
CA PRO A 110 -7.18 -13.03 19.50
C PRO A 110 -7.63 -14.49 19.61
N PRO A 111 -6.93 -15.44 18.97
CA PRO A 111 -7.40 -16.82 18.91
C PRO A 111 -7.38 -17.41 20.31
N ALA A 112 -8.42 -18.17 20.66
CA ALA A 112 -8.48 -18.88 21.94
C ALA A 112 -7.29 -19.84 22.15
N ALA A 113 -6.65 -20.28 21.06
CA ALA A 113 -5.47 -21.14 21.05
C ALA A 113 -4.14 -20.39 21.34
N GLY A 114 -4.17 -19.06 21.45
CA GLY A 114 -2.98 -18.22 21.60
C GLY A 114 -2.27 -17.91 20.27
N GLY A 115 -1.38 -16.92 20.31
CA GLY A 115 -0.61 -16.46 19.16
C GLY A 115 0.48 -15.50 19.60
N LEU A 116 1.39 -15.17 18.68
CA LEU A 116 2.44 -14.19 18.93
C LEU A 116 1.88 -12.78 18.69
N ALA A 117 1.99 -11.91 19.69
CA ALA A 117 1.73 -10.50 19.52
C ALA A 117 2.96 -9.78 18.92
N TYR A 118 2.75 -9.01 17.85
CA TYR A 118 3.78 -8.18 17.23
C TYR A 118 3.24 -6.76 17.02
N LEU A 119 4.14 -5.78 17.00
CA LEU A 119 3.80 -4.40 16.70
C LEU A 119 4.08 -4.16 15.22
N GLU A 120 3.06 -3.75 14.49
CA GLU A 120 3.20 -3.28 13.11
C GLU A 120 3.09 -1.75 13.10
N CYS A 121 3.94 -1.10 12.30
CA CYS A 121 4.01 0.34 12.19
C CYS A 121 4.13 0.75 10.72
N TRP A 122 3.40 1.80 10.34
CA TRP A 122 3.42 2.32 8.98
C TRP A 122 3.25 3.83 8.94
N GLU A 123 3.64 4.40 7.80
CA GLU A 123 3.53 5.83 7.52
C GLU A 123 2.37 6.05 6.55
N ARG A 124 1.21 6.45 7.08
CA ARG A 124 0.00 6.72 6.30
C ARG A 124 0.02 8.13 5.69
N HIS A 125 -0.73 8.32 4.62
CA HIS A 125 -0.94 9.64 4.03
C HIS A 125 -2.16 10.32 4.66
N VAL A 126 -2.02 11.59 5.00
CA VAL A 126 -3.10 12.41 5.57
C VAL A 126 -3.24 13.69 4.76
N SER A 127 -4.37 13.84 4.09
CA SER A 127 -4.72 15.06 3.34
C SER A 127 -5.63 15.99 4.16
N ALA A 128 -5.90 17.18 3.60
CA ALA A 128 -6.89 18.09 4.12
C ALA A 128 -8.33 17.54 4.13
N LEU A 129 -8.60 16.41 3.47
CA LEU A 129 -9.89 15.73 3.53
C LEU A 129 -10.07 14.97 4.86
N GLN A 130 -8.99 14.41 5.40
CA GLN A 130 -8.99 13.68 6.68
C GLN A 130 -8.72 14.62 7.86
N TYR A 131 -7.87 15.63 7.65
CA TYR A 131 -7.52 16.62 8.68
C TYR A 131 -7.80 18.04 8.16
N PRO A 132 -9.03 18.55 8.29
CA PRO A 132 -9.45 19.83 7.70
C PRO A 132 -8.61 21.04 8.12
N ALA A 133 -7.96 20.99 9.28
CA ALA A 133 -7.07 22.05 9.75
C ALA A 133 -5.76 22.18 8.95
N LEU A 134 -5.45 21.25 8.02
CA LEU A 134 -4.36 21.42 7.05
C LEU A 134 -4.68 22.47 5.97
N ARG A 135 -5.95 22.83 5.77
CA ARG A 135 -6.34 23.82 4.75
C ARG A 135 -5.83 25.21 5.11
N GLU A 136 -5.24 25.91 4.14
CA GLU A 136 -4.80 27.29 4.35
C GLU A 136 -5.99 28.26 4.27
N VAL A 137 -6.49 28.67 5.43
CA VAL A 137 -7.66 29.53 5.57
C VAL A 137 -7.45 30.88 4.87
N ALA A 138 -6.24 31.43 4.89
CA ALA A 138 -5.93 32.71 4.26
C ALA A 138 -5.97 32.65 2.72
N LEU A 139 -5.85 31.47 2.13
CA LEU A 139 -5.87 31.24 0.69
C LEU A 139 -7.19 30.59 0.23
N GLY A 140 -8.27 30.78 0.99
CA GLY A 140 -9.60 30.28 0.65
C GLY A 140 -9.78 28.78 0.91
N GLY A 141 -8.95 28.19 1.77
CA GLY A 141 -9.04 26.78 2.15
C GLY A 141 -8.41 25.82 1.14
N ILE A 142 -7.47 26.30 0.31
CA ILE A 142 -6.72 25.46 -0.63
C ILE A 142 -5.86 24.45 0.13
N ASP A 143 -5.68 23.27 -0.47
CA ASP A 143 -4.71 22.28 -0.01
C ASP A 143 -3.34 22.58 -0.63
N THR A 144 -2.35 22.84 0.22
CA THR A 144 -1.00 23.21 -0.19
C THR A 144 0.01 22.09 -0.01
N ALA A 145 -0.20 21.24 1.01
CA ALA A 145 0.67 20.12 1.34
C ALA A 145 -0.04 19.17 2.31
N SER A 146 0.10 17.87 2.07
CA SER A 146 -0.37 16.82 2.95
C SER A 146 0.65 16.44 4.03
N ARG A 147 0.32 15.47 4.87
CA ARG A 147 1.20 14.94 5.92
C ARG A 147 1.40 13.44 5.77
N ALA A 148 2.54 13.00 6.25
CA ALA A 148 2.80 11.62 6.61
C ALA A 148 2.53 11.48 8.12
N GLN A 149 1.76 10.49 8.53
CA GLN A 149 1.48 10.22 9.94
C GLN A 149 1.95 8.81 10.28
N ILE A 150 2.73 8.67 11.35
CA ILE A 150 3.10 7.36 11.88
C ILE A 150 1.90 6.82 12.65
N VAL A 151 1.56 5.58 12.36
CA VAL A 151 0.47 4.85 12.98
C VAL A 151 0.94 3.42 13.23
N TRP A 152 0.36 2.80 14.25
CA TRP A 152 0.77 1.49 14.72
C TRP A 152 -0.43 0.71 15.21
N GLN A 153 -0.31 -0.61 15.17
CA GLN A 153 -1.21 -1.55 15.83
C GLN A 153 -0.42 -2.74 16.35
N VAL A 154 -0.87 -3.29 17.48
CA VAL A 154 -0.51 -4.64 17.89
C VAL A 154 -1.41 -5.62 17.13
N ARG A 155 -0.79 -6.62 16.49
CA ARG A 155 -1.45 -7.71 15.77
C ARG A 155 -1.06 -9.06 16.35
N ILE A 156 -1.85 -10.09 16.05
CA ILE A 156 -1.59 -11.47 16.48
C ILE A 156 -1.29 -12.35 15.27
N ALA A 157 -0.12 -12.98 15.26
CA ALA A 157 0.23 -14.05 14.34
C ALA A 157 -0.14 -15.40 14.97
N SER A 158 -1.22 -16.02 14.49
CA SER A 158 -1.65 -17.36 14.88
C SER A 158 -0.97 -18.42 14.01
N GLN A 159 -0.85 -19.67 14.50
CA GLN A 159 -0.29 -20.76 13.69
C GLN A 159 -1.04 -20.95 12.35
N PRO A 160 -2.39 -21.01 12.32
CA PRO A 160 -3.11 -21.15 11.06
C PRO A 160 -2.84 -19.99 10.08
N TRP A 161 -2.75 -18.77 10.60
CA TRP A 161 -2.44 -17.59 9.79
C TRP A 161 -1.04 -17.68 9.18
N VAL A 162 -0.03 -18.02 9.99
CA VAL A 162 1.36 -18.17 9.54
C VAL A 162 1.46 -19.27 8.49
N ASP A 163 0.83 -20.42 8.72
CA ASP A 163 0.87 -21.54 7.78
C ASP A 163 0.21 -21.17 6.44
N ALA A 164 -0.92 -20.46 6.46
CA ALA A 164 -1.58 -20.01 5.24
C ALA A 164 -0.71 -19.02 4.44
N HIS A 165 -0.08 -18.06 5.11
CA HIS A 165 0.72 -17.04 4.44
C HIS A 165 2.06 -17.58 3.93
N LEU A 166 2.75 -18.42 4.73
CA LEU A 166 4.01 -19.01 4.32
C LEU A 166 3.83 -20.07 3.23
N ALA A 167 2.69 -20.76 3.16
CA ALA A 167 2.36 -21.61 2.02
C ALA A 167 2.36 -20.81 0.71
N LEU A 168 1.71 -19.64 0.67
CA LEU A 168 1.71 -18.76 -0.51
C LEU A 168 3.13 -18.28 -0.86
N VAL A 169 3.95 -17.94 0.13
CA VAL A 169 5.36 -17.56 -0.08
C VAL A 169 6.16 -18.71 -0.69
N LEU A 170 6.02 -19.92 -0.15
CA LEU A 170 6.71 -21.11 -0.65
C LEU A 170 6.28 -21.45 -2.08
N ASP A 171 4.97 -21.48 -2.35
CA ASP A 171 4.42 -21.74 -3.68
C ASP A 171 4.95 -20.71 -4.71
N ALA A 172 4.98 -19.42 -4.35
CA ALA A 172 5.55 -18.38 -5.18
C ALA A 172 7.06 -18.59 -5.47
N LEU A 173 7.84 -18.96 -4.45
CA LEU A 173 9.28 -19.24 -4.61
C LEU A 173 9.54 -20.51 -5.43
N GLU A 174 8.70 -21.55 -5.30
CA GLU A 174 8.78 -22.75 -6.13
C GLU A 174 8.51 -22.44 -7.60
N LEU A 175 7.53 -21.57 -7.89
CA LEU A 175 7.29 -21.05 -9.24
C LEU A 175 8.53 -20.29 -9.78
N ARG A 176 9.19 -19.46 -8.96
CA ARG A 176 10.47 -18.82 -9.36
C ARG A 176 11.56 -19.85 -9.64
N LEU A 177 11.70 -20.86 -8.79
CA LEU A 177 12.74 -21.88 -8.92
C LEU A 177 12.56 -22.68 -10.22
N ALA A 178 11.31 -23.01 -10.57
CA ALA A 178 10.99 -23.79 -11.77
C ALA A 178 11.47 -23.12 -13.06
N ILE A 179 11.33 -21.79 -13.15
CA ILE A 179 11.71 -20.98 -14.31
C ILE A 179 13.15 -20.47 -14.27
N ALA A 180 13.80 -20.52 -13.11
CA ALA A 180 15.10 -19.91 -12.90
C ALA A 180 16.18 -20.60 -13.74
N LYS A 181 17.14 -19.78 -14.19
CA LYS A 181 18.33 -20.28 -14.86
C LYS A 181 19.15 -21.15 -13.90
N PRO A 182 19.90 -22.16 -14.39
CA PRO A 182 20.65 -23.07 -13.53
C PRO A 182 21.56 -22.39 -12.50
N GLU A 183 22.14 -21.23 -12.84
CA GLU A 183 23.00 -20.44 -11.97
C GLU A 183 22.26 -19.76 -10.81
N ASP A 184 20.98 -19.42 -10.98
CA ASP A 184 20.16 -18.72 -9.97
C ASP A 184 19.39 -19.70 -9.06
N ARG A 185 19.26 -20.97 -9.46
CA ARG A 185 18.52 -21.98 -8.67
C ARG A 185 19.05 -22.18 -7.26
N PRO A 186 20.38 -22.24 -7.00
CA PRO A 186 20.88 -22.45 -5.65
C PRO A 186 20.53 -21.32 -4.68
N SER A 187 20.50 -20.06 -5.13
CA SER A 187 20.14 -18.93 -4.28
C SER A 187 18.65 -18.91 -3.96
N ILE A 188 17.79 -19.26 -4.91
CA ILE A 188 16.34 -19.40 -4.68
C ILE A 188 16.06 -20.57 -3.73
N GLN A 189 16.72 -21.72 -3.92
CA GLN A 189 16.55 -22.87 -3.02
C GLN A 189 16.96 -22.52 -1.58
N LEU A 190 18.04 -21.76 -1.39
CA LEU A 190 18.46 -21.32 -0.06
C LEU A 190 17.38 -20.47 0.63
N VAL A 191 16.66 -19.64 -0.12
CA VAL A 191 15.54 -18.86 0.41
C VAL A 191 14.37 -19.76 0.80
N ILE A 192 14.02 -20.76 -0.03
CA ILE A 192 12.97 -21.75 0.28
C ILE A 192 13.31 -22.51 1.56
N ASP A 193 14.56 -22.98 1.69
CA ASP A 193 15.05 -23.71 2.86
C ASP A 193 14.96 -22.82 4.11
N HIS A 194 15.29 -21.52 3.98
CA HIS A 194 15.19 -20.55 5.07
C HIS A 194 13.74 -20.30 5.51
N VAL A 195 12.81 -20.10 4.56
CA VAL A 195 11.38 -19.93 4.85
C VAL A 195 10.83 -21.16 5.59
N THR A 196 11.18 -22.36 5.12
CA THR A 196 10.77 -23.62 5.74
C THR A 196 11.35 -23.77 7.16
N ALA A 197 12.61 -23.37 7.36
CA ALA A 197 13.24 -23.40 8.68
C ALA A 197 12.55 -22.41 9.64
N ALA A 198 12.25 -21.20 9.18
CA ALA A 198 11.56 -20.17 9.96
C ALA A 198 10.14 -20.61 10.36
N GLN A 199 9.38 -21.23 9.46
CA GLN A 199 8.06 -21.80 9.77
C GLN A 199 8.14 -22.85 10.88
N ASN A 200 9.08 -23.78 10.79
CA ASN A 200 9.28 -24.82 11.79
C ASN A 200 9.76 -24.24 13.13
N ALA A 201 10.65 -23.24 13.10
CA ALA A 201 11.13 -22.56 14.29
C ALA A 201 9.98 -21.82 15.00
N PHE A 202 9.12 -21.12 14.26
CA PHE A 202 7.94 -20.45 14.78
C PHE A 202 6.96 -21.44 15.43
N ALA A 203 6.62 -22.53 14.73
CA ALA A 203 5.71 -23.55 15.26
C ALA A 203 6.24 -24.16 16.58
N ASN A 204 7.55 -24.42 16.64
CA ASN A 204 8.19 -24.91 17.86
C ASN A 204 8.19 -23.87 18.99
N ALA A 205 8.44 -22.60 18.67
CA ALA A 205 8.42 -21.50 19.63
C ALA A 205 7.02 -21.29 20.22
N LEU A 206 5.98 -21.30 19.37
CA LEU A 206 4.60 -21.15 19.83
C LEU A 206 4.12 -22.34 20.68
N ALA A 207 4.46 -23.57 20.29
CA ALA A 207 4.07 -24.77 21.04
C ALA A 207 4.72 -24.88 22.42
N ASN A 208 5.92 -24.32 22.58
CA ASN A 208 6.71 -24.44 23.80
C ASN A 208 6.83 -23.14 24.59
N PHE A 209 6.13 -22.06 24.17
CA PHE A 209 6.37 -20.66 24.54
C PHE A 209 6.68 -20.45 26.02
N PRO A 210 7.97 -20.39 26.41
CA PRO A 210 8.35 -20.11 27.79
C PRO A 210 8.32 -18.62 28.12
N GLY A 211 8.15 -17.73 27.12
CA GLY A 211 8.26 -16.28 27.27
C GLY A 211 9.73 -15.81 27.33
N ALA A 212 10.64 -16.50 26.65
CA ALA A 212 12.07 -16.20 26.65
C ALA A 212 12.48 -15.36 25.42
N ALA A 213 13.63 -14.68 25.52
CA ALA A 213 14.15 -13.82 24.44
C ALA A 213 14.38 -14.56 23.10
N GLY A 214 14.64 -15.88 23.13
CA GLY A 214 14.80 -16.69 21.92
C GLY A 214 13.52 -16.86 21.09
N ASP A 215 12.35 -16.74 21.72
CA ASP A 215 11.06 -16.86 21.03
C ASP A 215 10.79 -15.64 20.15
N CYS A 216 11.24 -14.46 20.59
CA CYS A 216 11.12 -13.21 19.84
C CYS A 216 12.02 -13.20 18.58
N ALA A 217 13.15 -13.90 18.60
CA ALA A 217 14.02 -14.02 17.43
C ALA A 217 13.37 -14.90 16.35
N ALA A 218 12.83 -16.07 16.71
CA ALA A 218 12.11 -16.94 15.78
C ALA A 218 10.87 -16.26 15.17
N ALA A 219 10.19 -15.44 15.98
CA ALA A 219 9.12 -14.57 15.53
C ALA A 219 9.58 -13.50 14.52
N GLY A 220 10.69 -12.83 14.81
CA GLY A 220 11.29 -11.86 13.89
C GLY A 220 11.66 -12.50 12.55
N ASP A 221 12.38 -13.62 12.59
CA ASP A 221 12.77 -14.36 11.39
C ASP A 221 11.53 -14.79 10.57
N MET A 222 10.45 -15.23 11.25
CA MET A 222 9.19 -15.57 10.60
C MET A 222 8.55 -14.36 9.88
N LEU A 223 8.52 -13.20 10.51
CA LEU A 223 7.98 -11.98 9.90
C LEU A 223 8.83 -11.53 8.71
N ASP A 224 10.15 -11.64 8.82
CA ASP A 224 11.09 -11.27 7.75
C ASP A 224 10.91 -12.16 6.50
N VAL A 225 10.67 -13.46 6.69
CA VAL A 225 10.49 -14.38 5.54
C VAL A 225 9.16 -14.24 4.84
N LEU A 226 8.16 -13.58 5.43
CA LEU A 226 6.91 -13.27 4.71
C LEU A 226 7.24 -12.51 3.40
N ASP A 227 8.24 -11.63 3.46
CA ASP A 227 8.68 -10.78 2.35
C ASP A 227 9.62 -11.46 1.35
N ALA A 228 9.96 -12.74 1.55
CA ALA A 228 10.88 -13.48 0.69
C ALA A 228 10.37 -13.58 -0.77
N ALA A 229 9.04 -13.65 -0.96
CA ALA A 229 8.38 -13.76 -2.25
C ALA A 229 7.83 -12.43 -2.80
N ARG A 230 8.47 -11.29 -2.48
CA ARG A 230 8.06 -9.96 -3.00
C ARG A 230 7.79 -9.95 -4.50
N PRO A 231 6.63 -9.46 -4.97
CA PRO A 231 6.28 -9.47 -6.37
C PRO A 231 7.16 -8.49 -7.16
N LEU A 232 7.51 -8.87 -8.39
CA LEU A 232 8.41 -8.10 -9.24
C LEU A 232 7.65 -7.57 -10.45
N MET A 233 7.63 -6.25 -10.62
CA MET A 233 6.98 -5.58 -11.74
C MET A 233 8.01 -4.83 -12.58
N ARG A 234 7.78 -4.78 -13.89
CA ARG A 234 8.48 -3.90 -14.82
C ARG A 234 7.48 -2.97 -15.49
N ALA A 235 7.91 -1.76 -15.81
CA ALA A 235 7.12 -0.81 -16.57
C ALA A 235 7.93 -0.26 -17.74
N ARG A 236 7.24 0.08 -18.83
CA ARG A 236 7.84 0.75 -20.00
C ARG A 236 6.85 1.70 -20.65
N ALA A 237 7.37 2.66 -21.41
CA ALA A 237 6.61 3.24 -22.51
C ALA A 237 6.87 2.41 -23.79
N VAL A 238 5.84 2.26 -24.62
CA VAL A 238 5.98 1.62 -25.93
C VAL A 238 6.82 2.52 -26.84
N HIS A 239 8.01 2.07 -27.20
CA HIS A 239 8.89 2.72 -28.18
C HIS A 239 8.99 1.82 -29.40
N ASP A 240 8.64 2.32 -30.59
CA ASP A 240 8.98 1.61 -31.83
C ASP A 240 10.47 1.74 -32.10
N ALA A 241 11.11 0.62 -32.47
CA ALA A 241 12.56 0.49 -32.57
C ALA A 241 13.21 1.22 -33.78
N THR A 242 12.48 2.11 -34.46
CA THR A 242 12.89 2.66 -35.77
C THR A 242 13.03 4.18 -35.84
N GLU A 243 12.99 4.93 -34.73
CA GLU A 243 13.05 6.41 -34.79
C GLU A 243 14.33 7.01 -34.16
N ASP A 244 15.27 7.40 -35.02
CA ASP A 244 16.44 8.25 -34.68
C ASP A 244 16.14 9.76 -34.85
N ASP A 245 14.91 10.17 -35.19
CA ASP A 245 14.53 11.57 -35.40
C ASP A 245 13.71 12.13 -34.21
N PRO A 246 14.25 13.07 -33.40
CA PRO A 246 13.54 13.66 -32.28
C PRO A 246 12.32 14.53 -32.67
N CYS A 247 12.17 14.87 -33.96
CA CYS A 247 11.07 15.71 -34.47
C CYS A 247 9.94 14.93 -35.14
N SER A 248 10.07 13.62 -35.37
CA SER A 248 8.93 12.82 -35.84
C SER A 248 8.01 12.49 -34.66
N LEU A 249 6.74 12.86 -34.82
CA LEU A 249 5.66 12.35 -34.00
C LEU A 249 5.08 11.17 -34.79
N SER A 250 5.70 9.98 -34.69
CA SER A 250 5.05 8.78 -35.21
C SER A 250 3.66 8.64 -34.56
N PRO A 251 2.63 8.28 -35.33
CA PRO A 251 1.31 7.91 -34.79
C PRO A 251 1.39 6.82 -33.71
N ASP A 252 2.48 6.04 -33.71
CA ASP A 252 2.69 4.87 -32.87
C ASP A 252 3.73 5.06 -31.73
N ALA A 253 4.35 6.24 -31.58
CA ALA A 253 5.39 6.49 -30.56
C ALA A 253 4.87 6.75 -29.11
N ALA A 254 5.64 6.26 -28.12
CA ALA A 254 5.99 6.74 -26.77
C ALA A 254 4.86 7.27 -25.83
N PHE A 255 5.15 7.62 -24.57
CA PHE A 255 4.14 8.13 -23.61
C PHE A 255 3.39 9.35 -24.20
N ARG A 256 2.08 9.21 -24.44
CA ARG A 256 1.28 10.18 -25.25
C ARG A 256 0.50 11.21 -24.44
N SER A 257 0.76 11.32 -23.14
CA SER A 257 0.08 12.32 -22.32
C SER A 257 0.61 13.72 -22.64
N ARG A 258 -0.25 14.74 -22.42
CA ARG A 258 0.15 16.16 -22.49
C ARG A 258 0.77 16.66 -21.18
N GLU A 259 0.71 15.83 -20.14
CA GLU A 259 1.11 16.15 -18.78
C GLU A 259 1.95 15.01 -18.20
N ASN A 260 2.85 15.35 -17.28
CA ASN A 260 3.55 14.36 -16.47
C ASN A 260 2.53 13.61 -15.60
N GLN A 261 2.76 12.33 -15.37
CA GLN A 261 1.87 11.49 -14.58
C GLN A 261 2.67 10.69 -13.55
N LEU A 262 2.00 10.22 -12.51
CA LEU A 262 2.54 9.32 -11.50
C LEU A 262 1.59 8.15 -11.35
N TYR A 263 1.76 7.16 -12.21
CA TYR A 263 0.90 5.98 -12.19
C TYR A 263 1.14 5.20 -10.90
N ARG A 264 0.06 4.74 -10.27
CA ARG A 264 0.07 3.77 -9.18
C ARG A 264 -0.61 2.51 -9.67
N VAL A 265 0.09 1.38 -9.59
CA VAL A 265 -0.50 0.05 -9.76
C VAL A 265 -0.55 -0.57 -8.37
N GLU A 266 -1.74 -0.86 -7.86
CA GLU A 266 -1.98 -1.35 -6.51
C GLU A 266 -2.66 -2.72 -6.54
N VAL A 267 -2.19 -3.63 -5.71
CA VAL A 267 -2.83 -4.94 -5.48
C VAL A 267 -4.14 -4.74 -4.73
N HIS A 268 -5.23 -5.26 -5.31
CA HIS A 268 -6.55 -5.20 -4.71
C HIS A 268 -6.83 -6.47 -3.90
N ASP A 269 -6.90 -7.62 -4.56
CA ASP A 269 -7.03 -8.93 -3.91
C ASP A 269 -5.66 -9.58 -3.75
N SER A 270 -5.39 -10.14 -2.57
CA SER A 270 -4.15 -10.86 -2.27
C SER A 270 -4.14 -12.27 -2.86
N GLY A 271 -2.94 -12.84 -3.03
CA GLY A 271 -2.76 -14.22 -3.46
C GLY A 271 -1.64 -14.39 -4.48
N LEU A 272 -1.69 -15.51 -5.21
CA LEU A 272 -0.81 -15.79 -6.34
C LEU A 272 -1.47 -15.36 -7.66
N ALA A 273 -0.67 -15.31 -8.73
CA ALA A 273 -1.13 -15.04 -10.09
C ALA A 273 -1.80 -16.26 -10.76
N ASP A 274 -2.65 -16.96 -10.03
CA ASP A 274 -3.39 -18.17 -10.43
C ASP A 274 -4.92 -17.92 -10.52
N GLY A 275 -5.31 -16.65 -10.64
CA GLY A 275 -6.69 -16.17 -10.68
C GLY A 275 -7.18 -15.58 -9.35
N HIS A 276 -6.34 -15.57 -8.32
CA HIS A 276 -6.61 -14.93 -7.04
C HIS A 276 -6.15 -13.47 -7.01
N ALA A 277 -4.87 -13.19 -7.29
CA ALA A 277 -4.33 -11.84 -7.20
C ALA A 277 -4.90 -10.90 -8.27
N THR A 278 -5.38 -9.74 -7.85
CA THR A 278 -5.90 -8.71 -8.74
C THR A 278 -5.26 -7.36 -8.47
N ILE A 279 -5.30 -6.47 -9.46
CA ILE A 279 -4.76 -5.11 -9.37
C ILE A 279 -5.78 -4.08 -9.86
N LYS A 280 -5.59 -2.86 -9.37
CA LYS A 280 -6.27 -1.63 -9.80
C LYS A 280 -5.20 -0.57 -10.03
N TRP A 281 -5.49 0.44 -10.84
CA TRP A 281 -4.50 1.48 -11.11
C TRP A 281 -5.10 2.88 -11.21
N SER A 282 -4.26 3.86 -10.92
CA SER A 282 -4.59 5.27 -11.06
C SER A 282 -3.44 6.01 -11.73
N ARG A 283 -3.76 6.99 -12.56
CA ARG A 283 -2.77 7.82 -13.27
C ARG A 283 -2.12 8.89 -12.38
N GLU A 284 -2.79 9.25 -11.28
CA GLU A 284 -2.43 10.35 -10.37
C GLU A 284 -2.17 9.82 -8.95
N ASN A 285 -1.53 8.65 -8.82
CA ASN A 285 -1.21 8.01 -7.54
C ASN A 285 -2.41 7.95 -6.56
N ALA A 286 -3.59 7.61 -7.10
CA ALA A 286 -4.84 7.54 -6.34
C ALA A 286 -5.16 8.82 -5.54
N SER A 287 -4.72 9.98 -6.04
CA SER A 287 -4.89 11.28 -5.36
C SER A 287 -6.27 11.91 -5.56
N VAL A 288 -7.05 11.43 -6.54
CA VAL A 288 -8.41 11.92 -6.77
C VAL A 288 -9.35 11.27 -5.77
N VAL A 289 -9.53 11.96 -4.65
CA VAL A 289 -10.31 11.52 -3.50
C VAL A 289 -11.32 12.61 -3.13
N PHE A 290 -12.51 12.20 -2.70
CA PHE A 290 -13.60 13.09 -2.31
C PHE A 290 -14.03 12.79 -0.89
N ALA A 291 -14.23 13.83 -0.08
CA ALA A 291 -14.79 13.70 1.26
C ALA A 291 -16.29 13.38 1.16
N ILE A 292 -16.71 12.34 1.89
CA ILE A 292 -18.10 11.91 1.98
C ILE A 292 -18.84 12.73 3.04
N ARG A 293 -20.06 13.16 2.70
CA ARG A 293 -20.99 13.85 3.59
C ARG A 293 -22.06 12.87 4.07
N GLY A 294 -22.04 12.57 5.37
CA GLY A 294 -22.93 11.60 5.98
C GLY A 294 -22.49 10.15 5.72
N ALA A 295 -23.31 9.18 6.09
CA ALA A 295 -23.00 7.77 5.86
C ALA A 295 -23.48 7.31 4.47
N PRO A 296 -22.66 6.59 3.68
CA PRO A 296 -23.12 5.89 2.50
C PRO A 296 -24.27 4.95 2.81
N THR A 297 -25.27 4.86 1.92
CA THR A 297 -26.41 3.96 2.10
C THR A 297 -26.48 2.94 0.97
N LEU A 298 -26.35 1.66 1.31
CA LEU A 298 -26.51 0.54 0.38
C LEU A 298 -27.98 0.14 0.25
N ASP A 299 -28.49 0.11 -0.97
CA ASP A 299 -29.73 -0.55 -1.34
C ASP A 299 -29.41 -1.98 -1.80
N ALA A 300 -29.79 -2.97 -0.99
CA ALA A 300 -29.50 -4.38 -1.23
C ALA A 300 -30.29 -4.99 -2.40
N GLU A 301 -31.41 -4.39 -2.81
CA GLU A 301 -32.21 -4.87 -3.94
C GLU A 301 -31.56 -4.49 -5.27
N SER A 302 -31.16 -3.21 -5.39
CA SER A 302 -30.50 -2.69 -6.60
C SER A 302 -28.98 -2.85 -6.59
N ASN A 303 -28.40 -3.22 -5.46
CA ASN A 303 -26.95 -3.26 -5.22
C ASN A 303 -26.27 -1.91 -5.52
N THR A 304 -26.97 -0.82 -5.21
CA THR A 304 -26.47 0.55 -5.42
C THR A 304 -26.17 1.23 -4.09
N ILE A 305 -25.15 2.08 -4.09
CA ILE A 305 -24.80 2.91 -2.94
C ILE A 305 -25.03 4.37 -3.32
N SER A 306 -25.80 5.07 -2.49
CA SER A 306 -25.95 6.52 -2.59
C SER A 306 -24.98 7.21 -1.65
N VAL A 307 -24.22 8.16 -2.18
CA VAL A 307 -23.14 8.86 -1.46
C VAL A 307 -23.28 10.36 -1.69
N GLY A 308 -23.35 11.14 -0.61
CA GLY A 308 -23.22 12.59 -0.67
C GLY A 308 -21.75 13.00 -0.58
N LEU A 309 -21.31 13.98 -1.36
CA LEU A 309 -19.92 14.45 -1.37
C LEU A 309 -19.83 15.93 -0.97
N GLU A 310 -18.70 16.36 -0.40
CA GLU A 310 -18.43 17.79 -0.17
C GLU A 310 -18.22 18.56 -1.49
N SER A 311 -17.59 17.91 -2.46
CA SER A 311 -17.32 18.43 -3.80
C SER A 311 -17.31 17.29 -4.82
N LEU A 312 -17.58 17.59 -6.09
CA LEU A 312 -17.49 16.64 -7.21
C LEU A 312 -16.21 16.82 -8.04
N GLY A 313 -15.28 17.65 -7.55
CA GLY A 313 -14.13 18.13 -8.32
C GLY A 313 -14.47 19.32 -9.22
N HIS A 314 -13.45 19.96 -9.77
CA HIS A 314 -13.59 21.20 -10.53
C HIS A 314 -13.71 20.95 -12.04
N ASP A 315 -13.07 19.88 -12.52
CA ASP A 315 -12.97 19.55 -13.94
C ASP A 315 -13.03 18.02 -14.15
N HIS A 316 -12.97 17.59 -15.41
CA HIS A 316 -13.01 16.17 -15.76
C HIS A 316 -11.77 15.38 -15.32
N ARG A 317 -10.65 16.08 -15.03
CA ARG A 317 -9.39 15.45 -14.61
C ARG A 317 -9.41 15.14 -13.12
N THR A 318 -9.88 16.08 -12.31
CA THR A 318 -9.91 16.02 -10.84
C THR A 318 -11.29 15.68 -10.28
N GLY A 319 -12.29 15.53 -11.15
CA GLY A 319 -13.66 15.22 -10.80
C GLY A 319 -14.11 13.81 -11.17
N LEU A 320 -15.38 13.55 -10.89
CA LEU A 320 -16.04 12.28 -11.17
C LEU A 320 -16.87 12.35 -12.46
N CYS A 321 -16.84 11.26 -13.21
CA CYS A 321 -17.67 11.02 -14.39
C CYS A 321 -18.39 9.69 -14.29
N GLU A 322 -19.54 9.59 -14.96
CA GLU A 322 -20.28 8.34 -15.06
C GLU A 322 -19.44 7.28 -15.78
N GLY A 323 -19.54 6.03 -15.35
CA GLY A 323 -18.74 4.90 -15.82
C GLY A 323 -17.37 4.74 -15.15
N GLN A 324 -16.91 5.71 -14.36
CA GLN A 324 -15.63 5.58 -13.64
C GLN A 324 -15.74 4.62 -12.46
N TRP A 325 -14.63 3.93 -12.18
CA TRP A 325 -14.51 3.07 -11.01
C TRP A 325 -14.12 3.86 -9.77
N VAL A 326 -14.77 3.54 -8.67
CA VAL A 326 -14.58 4.18 -7.38
C VAL A 326 -14.57 3.16 -6.25
N GLU A 327 -13.87 3.51 -5.19
CA GLU A 327 -13.75 2.72 -3.97
C GLU A 327 -14.16 3.58 -2.78
N LEU A 328 -15.07 3.06 -1.97
CA LEU A 328 -15.44 3.64 -0.69
C LEU A 328 -14.41 3.19 0.35
N THR A 329 -13.78 4.15 1.00
CA THR A 329 -12.69 3.90 1.94
C THR A 329 -12.75 4.92 3.09
N GLY A 330 -11.81 4.80 4.01
CA GLY A 330 -11.66 5.66 5.17
C GLY A 330 -10.54 5.12 6.04
N ASP A 331 -10.28 5.80 7.14
CA ASP A 331 -9.22 5.43 8.07
C ASP A 331 -9.36 3.98 8.58
N ALA A 332 -10.59 3.48 8.70
CA ALA A 332 -10.84 2.11 9.16
C ALA A 332 -10.48 1.01 8.13
N PHE A 333 -10.44 1.35 6.83
CA PHE A 333 -10.11 0.42 5.75
C PHE A 333 -8.66 0.54 5.26
N GLU A 334 -7.95 1.60 5.66
CA GLU A 334 -6.54 1.76 5.27
C GLU A 334 -5.63 0.70 5.94
N PHE A 335 -6.11 0.07 7.02
CA PHE A 335 -5.33 -0.85 7.84
C PHE A 335 -5.85 -2.30 7.79
N THR A 336 -6.79 -2.59 6.90
CA THR A 336 -7.32 -3.94 6.69
C THR A 336 -6.58 -4.63 5.54
N PRO A 337 -6.25 -5.93 5.66
CA PRO A 337 -5.70 -6.74 4.57
C PRO A 337 -6.73 -7.04 3.48
N VAL A 338 -7.98 -6.59 3.66
CA VAL A 338 -9.06 -6.71 2.69
C VAL A 338 -9.38 -5.33 2.14
N ALA A 339 -9.34 -5.19 0.81
CA ALA A 339 -9.76 -3.97 0.15
C ALA A 339 -11.30 -3.94 0.01
N PRO A 340 -11.95 -2.79 0.24
CA PRO A 340 -13.39 -2.65 -0.03
C PRO A 340 -13.70 -2.87 -1.51
N PRO A 341 -14.84 -3.47 -1.87
CA PRO A 341 -15.17 -3.74 -3.26
C PRO A 341 -15.29 -2.44 -4.07
N LEU A 342 -14.87 -2.50 -5.32
CA LEU A 342 -15.05 -1.40 -6.26
C LEU A 342 -16.48 -1.32 -6.76
N GLY A 343 -16.92 -0.10 -7.05
CA GLY A 343 -18.18 0.18 -7.70
C GLY A 343 -18.00 1.13 -8.87
N GLN A 344 -18.96 1.12 -9.79
CA GLN A 344 -18.95 2.00 -10.95
C GLN A 344 -19.93 3.15 -10.73
N VAL A 345 -19.52 4.39 -11.02
CA VAL A 345 -20.41 5.56 -10.94
C VAL A 345 -21.51 5.43 -11.99
N SER A 346 -22.74 5.21 -11.56
CA SER A 346 -23.90 5.06 -12.47
C SER A 346 -24.61 6.37 -12.74
N LYS A 347 -24.62 7.29 -11.77
CA LYS A 347 -25.28 8.60 -11.90
C LYS A 347 -24.65 9.65 -11.00
N ILE A 348 -24.55 10.88 -11.50
CA ILE A 348 -24.10 12.05 -10.73
C ILE A 348 -25.17 13.14 -10.71
N ASP A 349 -25.72 13.47 -9.53
CA ASP A 349 -26.56 14.66 -9.33
C ASP A 349 -25.68 15.82 -8.84
N ARG A 350 -25.32 16.70 -9.78
CA ARG A 350 -24.47 17.87 -9.50
C ARG A 350 -25.14 18.93 -8.63
N THR A 351 -26.46 18.98 -8.60
CA THR A 351 -27.21 19.96 -7.78
C THR A 351 -27.18 19.56 -6.32
N ARG A 352 -27.36 18.26 -6.04
CA ARG A 352 -27.32 17.71 -4.68
C ARG A 352 -25.93 17.27 -4.24
N GLN A 353 -24.95 17.27 -5.14
CA GLN A 353 -23.62 16.69 -4.92
C GLN A 353 -23.70 15.23 -4.45
N THR A 354 -24.61 14.46 -5.04
CA THR A 354 -24.81 13.05 -4.72
C THR A 354 -24.43 12.18 -5.89
N VAL A 355 -23.78 11.05 -5.60
CA VAL A 355 -23.34 10.06 -6.56
C VAL A 355 -24.04 8.73 -6.25
N VAL A 356 -24.49 8.05 -7.29
CA VAL A 356 -24.97 6.67 -7.20
C VAL A 356 -23.88 5.76 -7.76
N ILE A 357 -23.50 4.77 -6.97
CA ILE A 357 -22.44 3.80 -7.29
C ILE A 357 -23.12 2.44 -7.44
N GLN A 358 -22.90 1.79 -8.58
CA GLN A 358 -23.33 0.42 -8.80
C GLN A 358 -22.23 -0.54 -8.36
N LEU A 359 -22.52 -1.40 -7.38
CA LEU A 359 -21.68 -2.54 -7.11
C LEU A 359 -22.01 -3.66 -8.10
N GLN A 360 -20.98 -4.29 -8.64
CA GLN A 360 -21.15 -5.40 -9.59
C GLN A 360 -21.35 -6.75 -8.90
N GLN A 361 -20.90 -6.85 -7.66
CA GLN A 361 -21.05 -8.03 -6.82
C GLN A 361 -21.71 -7.63 -5.50
N LYS A 362 -22.49 -8.54 -4.92
CA LYS A 362 -23.03 -8.31 -3.58
C LYS A 362 -21.90 -8.37 -2.58
N THR A 363 -22.00 -7.56 -1.54
CA THR A 363 -20.99 -7.47 -0.49
C THR A 363 -21.64 -7.46 0.89
N THR A 364 -20.87 -7.91 1.88
CA THR A 364 -21.19 -7.82 3.31
C THR A 364 -20.43 -6.69 4.00
N VAL A 365 -19.62 -5.94 3.25
CA VAL A 365 -18.85 -4.80 3.79
C VAL A 365 -19.81 -3.72 4.29
N ASP A 366 -19.58 -3.28 5.53
CA ASP A 366 -20.29 -2.14 6.10
C ASP A 366 -19.60 -0.82 5.72
N PHE A 367 -20.27 -0.04 4.87
CA PHE A 367 -19.78 1.25 4.41
C PHE A 367 -20.08 2.41 5.36
N ALA A 368 -20.72 2.17 6.51
CA ALA A 368 -21.13 3.23 7.45
C ALA A 368 -19.95 4.08 7.95
N HIS A 369 -18.75 3.50 8.00
CA HIS A 369 -17.53 4.15 8.46
C HIS A 369 -16.66 4.72 7.32
N CYS A 370 -17.08 4.59 6.06
CA CYS A 370 -16.36 5.20 4.95
C CYS A 370 -16.51 6.72 4.98
N THR A 371 -15.37 7.42 4.96
CA THR A 371 -15.29 8.88 4.96
C THR A 371 -14.79 9.44 3.63
N LEU A 372 -14.26 8.59 2.76
CA LEU A 372 -13.61 8.96 1.51
C LEU A 372 -14.14 8.13 0.34
N LEU A 373 -14.30 8.78 -0.80
CA LEU A 373 -14.53 8.13 -2.08
C LEU A 373 -13.30 8.34 -2.95
N LYS A 374 -12.65 7.27 -3.36
CA LYS A 374 -11.41 7.29 -4.16
C LYS A 374 -11.71 6.87 -5.59
N ARG A 375 -11.17 7.58 -6.58
CA ARG A 375 -11.30 7.24 -8.00
C ARG A 375 -10.16 6.35 -8.49
N TRP A 376 -10.50 5.41 -9.34
CA TRP A 376 -9.56 4.55 -10.07
C TRP A 376 -9.74 4.70 -11.58
N ASP A 377 -8.66 4.50 -12.34
CA ASP A 377 -8.59 4.86 -13.76
C ASP A 377 -8.66 3.64 -14.70
N GLN A 378 -8.70 2.40 -14.19
CA GLN A 378 -8.87 1.24 -15.06
C GLN A 378 -10.17 1.29 -15.86
N HIS A 379 -10.15 0.75 -17.08
CA HIS A 379 -11.33 0.71 -17.94
C HIS A 379 -11.35 -0.52 -18.86
N ASP A 380 -10.22 -0.84 -19.49
CA ASP A 380 -10.11 -2.00 -20.39
C ASP A 380 -9.64 -3.23 -19.61
N GLY A 381 -10.09 -4.43 -20.02
CA GLY A 381 -9.61 -5.70 -19.47
C GLY A 381 -10.07 -6.01 -18.03
N VAL A 382 -10.91 -5.17 -17.42
CA VAL A 382 -11.41 -5.39 -16.06
C VAL A 382 -12.37 -6.57 -16.00
N ASN A 383 -12.28 -7.34 -14.92
CA ASN A 383 -13.21 -8.43 -14.60
C ASN A 383 -14.56 -7.89 -14.08
N ALA A 384 -15.45 -8.80 -13.67
CA ALA A 384 -16.76 -8.43 -13.14
C ALA A 384 -16.69 -7.58 -11.86
N ALA A 385 -15.59 -7.59 -11.09
CA ALA A 385 -15.39 -6.76 -9.91
C ALA A 385 -14.75 -5.38 -10.23
N GLY A 386 -14.44 -5.09 -11.50
CA GLY A 386 -13.82 -3.83 -11.89
C GLY A 386 -12.32 -3.76 -11.66
N VAL A 387 -11.66 -4.92 -11.48
CA VAL A 387 -10.21 -5.05 -11.28
C VAL A 387 -9.58 -5.88 -12.39
N LEU A 388 -8.27 -5.75 -12.54
CA LEU A 388 -7.48 -6.47 -13.54
C LEU A 388 -6.86 -7.72 -12.90
N GLN A 389 -6.94 -8.86 -13.58
CA GLN A 389 -6.28 -10.08 -13.12
C GLN A 389 -4.76 -9.94 -13.25
N VAL A 390 -4.01 -10.37 -12.24
CA VAL A 390 -2.56 -10.44 -12.35
C VAL A 390 -2.20 -11.67 -13.18
N GLU A 391 -1.54 -11.43 -14.31
CA GLU A 391 -0.94 -12.48 -15.12
C GLU A 391 0.58 -12.31 -15.13
N GLU A 392 1.28 -13.35 -14.71
CA GLU A 392 2.74 -13.36 -14.67
C GLU A 392 3.33 -13.92 -15.96
N HIS A 393 4.31 -13.21 -16.51
CA HIS A 393 4.95 -13.56 -17.77
C HIS A 393 6.46 -13.37 -17.69
N ASN A 394 7.22 -14.33 -18.22
CA ASN A 394 8.65 -14.17 -18.48
C ASN A 394 8.96 -13.81 -19.94
N ASN A 395 7.96 -13.96 -20.81
CA ASN A 395 7.97 -13.53 -22.20
C ASN A 395 7.47 -12.09 -22.29
N PRO A 396 7.69 -11.35 -23.38
CA PRO A 396 7.32 -9.94 -23.50
C PRO A 396 5.80 -9.74 -23.73
N ILE A 397 4.98 -10.29 -22.83
CA ILE A 397 3.55 -10.04 -22.74
C ILE A 397 3.35 -8.94 -21.70
N TRP A 398 2.80 -7.82 -22.14
CA TRP A 398 2.65 -6.62 -21.34
C TRP A 398 1.17 -6.30 -21.16
N LEU A 399 0.81 -5.88 -19.95
CA LEU A 399 -0.52 -5.36 -19.63
C LEU A 399 -0.55 -3.86 -19.98
N PRO A 400 -1.34 -3.43 -20.97
CA PRO A 400 -1.51 -2.02 -21.26
C PRO A 400 -2.31 -1.34 -20.15
N LEU A 401 -1.81 -0.20 -19.65
CA LEU A 401 -2.57 0.67 -18.76
C LEU A 401 -3.32 1.71 -19.59
N GLU A 402 -2.59 2.68 -20.14
CA GLU A 402 -3.10 3.68 -21.07
C GLU A 402 -1.95 4.46 -21.74
N ARG A 403 -2.24 5.17 -22.84
CA ARG A 403 -1.33 6.17 -23.45
C ARG A 403 0.11 5.67 -23.71
N GLY A 404 0.24 4.38 -24.02
CA GLY A 404 1.52 3.73 -24.31
C GLY A 404 2.31 3.30 -23.07
N VAL A 405 1.76 3.44 -21.86
CA VAL A 405 2.34 2.87 -20.63
C VAL A 405 1.86 1.44 -20.48
N GLU A 406 2.80 0.52 -20.29
CA GLU A 406 2.52 -0.89 -20.04
C GLU A 406 3.31 -1.40 -18.85
N VAL A 407 2.76 -2.41 -18.18
CA VAL A 407 3.41 -3.09 -17.06
C VAL A 407 3.47 -4.60 -17.29
N GLN A 408 4.40 -5.26 -16.62
CA GLN A 408 4.55 -6.71 -16.67
C GLN A 408 4.94 -7.22 -15.28
N PHE A 409 4.27 -8.29 -14.84
CA PHE A 409 4.58 -9.01 -13.61
C PHE A 409 5.46 -10.22 -13.93
N ARG A 410 6.52 -10.41 -13.17
CA ARG A 410 7.39 -11.59 -13.32
C ARG A 410 6.86 -12.74 -12.47
N VAL A 411 7.08 -13.95 -12.97
CA VAL A 411 6.61 -15.18 -12.34
C VAL A 411 7.15 -15.38 -10.92
N GLY A 412 6.25 -15.78 -10.03
CA GLY A 412 6.50 -16.22 -8.66
C GLY A 412 6.42 -15.10 -7.62
N GLY A 413 5.48 -14.17 -7.73
CA GLY A 413 5.18 -13.17 -6.68
C GLY A 413 4.07 -13.63 -5.73
N TYR A 414 4.24 -13.35 -4.43
CA TYR A 414 3.10 -13.31 -3.51
C TYR A 414 2.59 -11.87 -3.41
N TYR A 415 1.39 -11.60 -3.90
CA TYR A 415 0.79 -10.26 -3.95
C TYR A 415 -0.03 -10.02 -2.69
N ARG A 416 0.27 -8.95 -1.95
CA ARG A 416 -0.52 -8.56 -0.77
C ARG A 416 -1.36 -7.33 -1.08
N THR A 417 -2.60 -7.34 -0.62
CA THR A 417 -3.51 -6.20 -0.74
C THR A 417 -2.84 -4.92 -0.23
N GLY A 418 -2.94 -3.86 -1.03
CA GLY A 418 -2.35 -2.56 -0.72
C GLY A 418 -0.90 -2.39 -1.17
N ASP A 419 -0.17 -3.47 -1.50
CA ASP A 419 1.14 -3.36 -2.15
C ASP A 419 1.01 -2.61 -3.48
N TYR A 420 2.02 -1.80 -3.80
CA TYR A 420 1.94 -0.95 -4.98
C TYR A 420 3.30 -0.61 -5.59
N TRP A 421 3.23 -0.22 -6.86
CA TRP A 421 4.33 0.34 -7.61
C TRP A 421 3.99 1.74 -8.10
N LEU A 422 4.98 2.64 -8.11
CA LEU A 422 4.86 3.99 -8.65
C LEU A 422 5.66 4.11 -9.94
N VAL A 423 4.97 4.37 -11.05
CA VAL A 423 5.57 4.53 -12.38
C VAL A 423 5.47 6.00 -12.81
N PRO A 424 6.51 6.82 -12.56
CA PRO A 424 6.51 8.20 -13.02
C PRO A 424 6.66 8.23 -14.54
N ALA A 425 5.73 8.90 -15.24
CA ALA A 425 5.82 9.11 -16.69
C ALA A 425 6.08 10.58 -17.00
N ARG A 426 6.93 10.86 -17.99
CA ARG A 426 7.36 12.23 -18.32
C ARG A 426 7.17 12.53 -19.80
N VAL A 427 6.52 13.66 -20.08
CA VAL A 427 6.27 14.11 -21.46
C VAL A 427 7.58 14.46 -22.16
N ALA A 428 8.50 15.10 -21.44
CA ALA A 428 9.77 15.56 -22.00
C ALA A 428 10.67 14.40 -22.48
N SER A 429 10.72 13.29 -21.74
CA SER A 429 11.45 12.08 -22.17
C SER A 429 10.59 11.15 -23.02
N ARG A 430 9.27 11.38 -23.08
CA ARG A 430 8.26 10.46 -23.64
C ARG A 430 8.36 9.03 -23.08
N ASP A 431 8.86 8.88 -21.85
CA ASP A 431 9.16 7.58 -21.27
C ASP A 431 8.74 7.52 -19.80
N VAL A 432 8.77 6.31 -19.24
CA VAL A 432 8.62 6.06 -17.81
C VAL A 432 9.98 6.10 -17.12
N GLY A 433 10.04 6.75 -15.96
CA GLY A 433 11.20 6.74 -15.08
C GLY A 433 11.29 5.46 -14.27
N TRP A 434 11.33 4.31 -14.96
CA TRP A 434 11.48 2.98 -14.35
C TRP A 434 12.91 2.48 -14.51
N PRO A 435 13.50 1.81 -13.51
CA PRO A 435 14.82 1.18 -13.66
C PRO A 435 14.82 0.18 -14.82
N GLN A 436 15.58 0.46 -15.88
CA GLN A 436 15.70 -0.45 -17.03
C GLN A 436 16.70 -1.60 -16.77
N ALA A 437 17.46 -1.54 -15.69
CA ALA A 437 18.36 -2.58 -15.23
C ALA A 437 18.06 -2.94 -13.77
N ALA A 438 17.93 -4.25 -13.51
CA ALA A 438 17.58 -4.91 -12.25
C ALA A 438 16.15 -4.63 -11.76
N GLY A 439 15.29 -5.63 -11.96
CA GLY A 439 14.01 -5.80 -11.29
C GLY A 439 13.75 -7.27 -11.07
#